data_AF-A0A2V9V404-F1
#
_entry.id   AF-A0A2V9V404-F1
#
_cell.length_a   1.000
_cell.length_b   1.000
_cell.length_c   1.000
_cell.angle_alpha   90.00
_cell.angle_beta   90.00
_cell.angle_gamma   90.00
#
_symmetry.space_group_name_H-M   'P 1'
#
loop_
_entity.id
_entity.type
_entity.pdbx_description
1 polymer ?
#
loop_
_entity_poly.entity_id
_entity_poly.type
_entity_poly.pdbx_seq_one_letter_code
_entity_poly.pdbx_strand_id
1 'polypeptide(L)'
;MSCVACGDIFVRGAINPGFQSTSGTVSVVQLSASSGSGVTITIITLMENKAASTLNFCGDQRMLFPLEQQVQVNFRPGSPCASVVAVNVIAVMQG
;
A
#
# COMPACT_ATOMS: atom_id res chain seq x y z
N MET A 1 3.11 39.91 -5.68
CA MET A 1 2.48 38.66 -6.14
C MET A 1 2.40 37.73 -4.94
N SER A 2 1.20 37.44 -4.48
CA SER A 2 0.93 36.58 -3.31
C SER A 2 1.03 35.12 -3.72
N CYS A 3 1.80 34.30 -3.01
CA CYS A 3 1.61 32.85 -2.98
C CYS A 3 1.24 32.49 -1.55
N VAL A 4 -0.07 32.37 -1.34
CA VAL A 4 -0.73 31.92 -0.13
C VAL A 4 -0.42 30.43 0.09
N ALA A 5 -0.01 30.11 1.32
CA ALA A 5 -0.09 28.80 1.98
C ALA A 5 0.34 27.55 1.19
N CYS A 6 1.57 27.08 1.42
CA CYS A 6 1.76 25.65 1.65
C CYS A 6 1.72 25.45 3.16
N GLY A 7 0.55 25.07 3.68
CA GLY A 7 0.47 24.54 5.03
C GLY A 7 1.34 23.29 5.06
N ASP A 8 2.47 23.34 5.75
CA ASP A 8 3.21 22.13 6.09
C ASP A 8 2.41 21.39 7.17
N ILE A 9 1.44 20.57 6.74
CA ILE A 9 0.94 19.52 7.62
C ILE A 9 2.05 18.48 7.70
N PHE A 10 2.98 18.67 8.63
CA PHE A 10 3.89 17.62 9.07
C PHE A 10 3.06 16.58 9.83
N VAL A 11 2.48 15.61 9.14
CA VAL A 11 2.05 14.37 9.79
C VAL A 11 3.31 13.62 10.20
N ARG A 12 3.81 13.91 11.41
CA ARG A 12 4.88 13.15 12.07
C ARG A 12 4.32 11.80 12.51
N GLY A 13 4.10 10.90 11.56
CA GLY A 13 3.77 9.49 11.82
C GLY A 13 5.02 8.63 11.73
N ALA A 14 5.57 8.23 12.89
CA ALA A 14 6.58 7.19 13.09
C ALA A 14 7.70 7.06 12.01
N ILE A 15 8.78 7.83 12.18
CA ILE A 15 10.00 7.75 11.37
C ILE A 15 10.75 6.45 11.71
N ASN A 16 10.35 5.33 11.13
CA ASN A 16 11.21 4.16 11.02
C ASN A 16 11.92 4.26 9.66
N PRO A 17 13.23 4.54 9.57
CA PRO A 17 13.94 4.92 8.32
C PRO A 17 14.07 3.79 7.27
N GLY A 18 13.17 2.82 7.25
CA GLY A 18 13.11 1.75 6.24
C GLY A 18 11.72 1.11 6.07
N PHE A 19 10.68 1.62 6.73
CA PHE A 19 9.32 1.12 6.61
C PHE A 19 8.39 2.24 6.16
N GLN A 20 7.53 1.91 5.21
CA GLN A 20 6.44 2.74 4.74
C GLN A 20 5.14 2.08 5.16
N SER A 21 4.14 2.89 5.49
CA SER A 21 2.81 2.41 5.83
C SER A 21 1.77 3.16 5.03
N THR A 22 0.81 2.44 4.48
CA THR A 22 -0.30 3.02 3.72
C THR A 22 -1.59 2.29 4.07
N SER A 23 -2.71 3.00 4.02
CA SER A 23 -4.02 2.44 4.31
C SER A 23 -5.00 2.73 3.19
N GLY A 24 -5.99 1.88 3.03
CA GLY A 24 -7.05 2.08 2.06
C GLY A 24 -7.86 0.81 1.86
N THR A 25 -8.93 0.93 1.07
CA THR A 25 -9.77 -0.21 0.70
C THR A 25 -9.14 -0.96 -0.46
N VAL A 26 -8.93 -2.26 -0.29
CA VAL A 26 -8.39 -3.10 -1.36
C VAL A 26 -9.40 -3.20 -2.50
N SER A 27 -9.07 -2.64 -3.66
CA SER A 27 -9.94 -2.65 -4.83
C SER A 27 -9.46 -3.63 -5.91
N VAL A 28 -8.15 -3.85 -6.02
CA VAL A 28 -7.57 -4.77 -7.01
C VAL A 28 -6.47 -5.57 -6.35
N VAL A 29 -6.47 -6.87 -6.61
CA VAL A 29 -5.41 -7.80 -6.21
C VAL A 29 -5.05 -8.67 -7.42
N GLN A 30 -3.87 -8.44 -8.01
CA GLN A 30 -3.43 -9.12 -9.23
C GLN A 30 -2.08 -9.77 -9.01
N LEU A 31 -1.90 -11.00 -9.49
CA LEU A 31 -0.61 -11.68 -9.52
C LEU A 31 -0.01 -11.57 -10.92
N SER A 32 1.23 -11.09 -11.00
CA SER A 32 1.98 -10.96 -12.24
C SER A 32 3.31 -11.70 -12.08
N ALA A 33 3.60 -12.66 -12.96
CA ALA A 33 4.91 -13.29 -13.01
C ALA A 33 5.84 -12.49 -13.94
N SER A 34 6.99 -12.03 -13.45
CA SER A 34 7.98 -11.40 -14.32
C SER A 34 8.59 -12.49 -15.21
N SER A 35 8.36 -12.39 -16.52
CA SER A 35 8.73 -13.37 -17.53
C SER A 35 10.24 -13.59 -17.72
N GLY A 36 11.09 -12.77 -17.07
CA GLY A 36 12.55 -12.86 -17.18
C GLY A 36 13.31 -13.22 -15.90
N SER A 37 12.72 -13.05 -14.71
CA SER A 37 13.43 -13.26 -13.42
C SER A 37 12.83 -14.37 -12.54
N GLY A 38 11.66 -14.91 -12.92
CA GLY A 38 10.92 -15.84 -12.06
C GLY A 38 10.35 -15.18 -10.79
N VAL A 39 10.50 -13.86 -10.63
CA VAL A 39 9.95 -13.13 -9.49
C VAL A 39 8.46 -12.92 -9.73
N THR A 40 7.66 -13.50 -8.85
CA THR A 40 6.23 -13.24 -8.77
C THR A 40 6.01 -11.89 -8.11
N ILE A 41 5.15 -11.05 -8.67
CA ILE A 41 4.81 -9.72 -8.15
C ILE A 41 3.30 -9.68 -7.93
N THR A 42 2.89 -9.29 -6.72
CA THR A 42 1.49 -9.00 -6.42
C THR A 42 1.27 -7.50 -6.54
N ILE A 43 0.35 -7.10 -7.41
CA ILE A 43 -0.08 -5.72 -7.63
C ILE A 43 -1.36 -5.51 -6.82
N ILE A 44 -1.32 -4.55 -5.90
CA ILE A 44 -2.42 -4.19 -5.02
C ILE A 44 -2.82 -2.75 -5.31
N THR A 45 -4.09 -2.50 -5.58
CA THR A 45 -4.63 -1.14 -5.64
C THR A 45 -5.48 -0.88 -4.41
N LEU A 46 -5.07 0.13 -3.64
CA LEU A 46 -5.82 0.65 -2.50
C LEU A 46 -6.58 1.90 -2.93
N MET A 47 -7.83 2.01 -2.52
CA MET A 47 -8.65 3.21 -2.68
C MET A 47 -8.71 3.94 -1.33
N GLU A 48 -8.33 5.21 -1.31
CA GLU A 48 -8.47 6.08 -0.13
C GLU A 48 -8.97 7.44 -0.59
N ASN A 49 -10.08 7.95 -0.03
CA ASN A 49 -10.61 9.28 -0.35
C ASN A 49 -10.73 9.60 -1.87
N LYS A 50 -11.14 8.61 -2.69
CA LYS A 50 -11.22 8.67 -4.16
C LYS A 50 -9.87 8.75 -4.90
N ALA A 51 -8.75 8.63 -4.20
CA ALA A 51 -7.44 8.41 -4.80
C ALA A 51 -7.12 6.90 -4.84
N ALA A 52 -6.53 6.45 -5.94
CA ALA A 52 -6.05 5.08 -6.10
C ALA A 52 -4.53 5.03 -5.93
N SER A 53 -4.07 4.17 -5.03
CA SER A 53 -2.65 3.93 -4.75
C SER A 53 -2.30 2.49 -5.12
N THR A 54 -1.45 2.32 -6.14
CA THR A 54 -0.99 1.01 -6.59
C THR A 54 0.36 0.66 -5.96
N LEU A 55 0.44 -0.52 -5.36
CA LEU A 55 1.61 -1.06 -4.67
C LEU A 55 2.01 -2.39 -5.30
N ASN A 56 3.31 -2.58 -5.52
CA ASN A 56 3.86 -3.79 -6.09
C ASN A 56 4.67 -4.53 -5.02
N PHE A 57 4.24 -5.73 -4.64
CA PHE A 57 4.89 -6.56 -3.64
C PHE A 57 5.58 -7.77 -4.26
N CYS A 58 6.74 -8.14 -3.74
CA CYS A 58 7.43 -9.35 -4.15
C CYS A 58 6.73 -10.61 -3.58
N GLY A 59 6.62 -11.65 -4.40
CA GLY A 59 5.95 -12.91 -4.10
C GLY A 59 4.43 -12.88 -4.32
N ASP A 60 3.78 -13.98 -3.96
CA ASP A 60 2.31 -14.07 -3.89
C ASP A 60 1.84 -13.61 -2.50
N GLN A 61 1.31 -12.39 -2.43
CA GLN A 61 0.79 -11.78 -1.21
C GLN A 61 -0.74 -11.75 -1.19
N ARG A 62 -1.41 -12.31 -2.20
CA ARG A 62 -2.87 -12.15 -2.40
C ARG A 62 -3.70 -12.58 -1.20
N MET A 63 -3.26 -13.62 -0.50
CA MET A 63 -3.95 -14.13 0.69
C MET A 63 -3.96 -13.14 1.87
N LEU A 64 -3.07 -12.14 1.87
CA LEU A 64 -3.02 -11.10 2.90
C LEU A 64 -3.93 -9.90 2.59
N PHE A 65 -4.41 -9.78 1.35
CA PHE A 65 -5.18 -8.63 0.87
C PHE A 65 -6.61 -9.04 0.51
N PRO A 66 -7.54 -9.05 1.47
CA PRO A 66 -8.94 -9.29 1.19
C PRO A 66 -9.53 -8.13 0.38
N LEU A 67 -10.20 -8.45 -0.73
CA LEU A 67 -10.91 -7.48 -1.57
C LEU A 67 -12.03 -6.79 -0.79
N GLU A 68 -12.27 -5.52 -1.11
CA GLU A 68 -13.30 -4.65 -0.53
C GLU A 68 -13.15 -4.38 0.98
N GLN A 69 -12.03 -4.79 1.58
CA GLN A 69 -11.74 -4.50 2.98
C GLN A 69 -10.77 -3.34 3.12
N GLN A 70 -10.96 -2.56 4.18
CA GLN A 70 -10.00 -1.53 4.56
C GLN A 70 -8.82 -2.19 5.27
N VAL A 71 -7.62 -1.92 4.78
CA VAL A 71 -6.39 -2.49 5.34
C VAL A 71 -5.38 -1.38 5.63
N GLN A 72 -4.53 -1.61 6.62
CA GLN A 72 -3.27 -0.91 6.82
C GLN A 72 -2.13 -1.85 6.45
N VAL A 73 -1.26 -1.39 5.57
CA VAL A 73 -0.16 -2.16 5.01
C VAL A 73 1.13 -1.51 5.44
N ASN A 74 1.96 -2.26 6.16
CA ASN A 74 3.33 -1.88 6.43
C ASN A 74 4.25 -2.65 5.48
N PHE A 75 5.12 -1.94 4.79
CA PHE A 75 6.01 -2.52 3.80
C PHE A 75 7.38 -1.85 3.82
N ARG A 76 8.39 -2.57 3.33
CA ARG A 76 9.70 -1.99 3.06
C ARG A 76 9.79 -1.69 1.56
N PRO A 77 10.01 -0.44 1.16
CA PRO A 77 10.21 -0.11 -0.25
C PRO A 77 11.49 -0.81 -0.75
N GLY A 78 11.42 -1.31 -1.97
CA GLY A 78 12.51 -2.01 -2.64
C GLY A 78 12.36 -1.88 -4.16
N SER A 79 13.44 -2.15 -4.89
CA SER A 79 13.44 -2.20 -6.35
C SER A 79 13.79 -3.63 -6.78
N PRO A 80 12.97 -4.32 -7.60
CA PRO A 80 11.83 -3.80 -8.38
C PRO A 80 10.46 -3.81 -7.66
N CYS A 81 10.34 -4.41 -6.48
CA CYS A 81 9.10 -4.52 -5.72
C CYS A 81 9.35 -4.32 -4.22
N ALA A 82 8.30 -3.93 -3.49
CA ALA A 82 8.33 -3.79 -2.04
C ALA A 82 8.17 -5.15 -1.34
N SER A 83 8.61 -5.23 -0.08
CA SER A 83 8.36 -6.41 0.77
C SER A 83 7.29 -6.09 1.81
N VAL A 84 6.24 -6.91 1.87
CA VAL A 84 5.21 -6.80 2.91
C VAL A 84 5.80 -7.18 4.25
N VAL A 85 5.52 -6.36 5.26
CA VAL A 85 5.93 -6.61 6.65
C VAL A 85 4.73 -7.03 7.48
N ALA A 86 3.62 -6.31 7.34
CA ALA A 86 2.36 -6.64 8.01
C ALA A 86 1.18 -6.09 7.20
N VAL A 87 0.07 -6.81 7.21
CA VAL A 87 -1.22 -6.33 6.70
C VAL A 87 -2.23 -6.50 7.82
N ASN A 88 -2.79 -5.38 8.26
CA ASN A 88 -3.82 -5.37 9.29
C ASN A 88 -5.14 -4.99 8.63
N VAL A 89 -6.12 -5.89 8.71
CA VAL A 89 -7.49 -5.56 8.34
C VAL A 89 -8.03 -4.59 9.39
N ILE A 90 -8.28 -3.36 8.97
CA ILE A 90 -8.98 -2.39 9.79
C ILE A 90 -10.44 -2.75 9.61
N ALA A 91 -11.01 -3.45 10.59
CA ALA A 91 -12.44 -3.76 10.56
C ALA A 91 -13.21 -2.45 10.36
N VAL A 92 -13.82 -2.29 9.19
CA VAL A 92 -14.79 -1.24 8.99
C VAL A 92 -15.95 -1.64 9.87
N MET A 93 -16.19 -0.91 10.97
CA MET A 93 -17.46 -1.01 11.65
C MET A 93 -18.53 -0.51 10.66
N GLN A 94 -19.07 -1.42 9.85
CA GLN A 94 -20.33 -1.20 9.16
C GLN A 94 -21.41 -1.30 10.24
N GLY A 95 -21.82 -0.14 10.76
CA GLY A 95 -22.93 -0.05 11.72
C GLY A 95 -22.73 1.08 12.70
#